data_AF-A0A7R9QWH5-F1
#
_entry.id   AF-A0A7R9QWH5-F1
#
_cell.length_a   1.000
_cell.length_b   1.000
_cell.length_c   1.000
_cell.angle_alpha   90.00
_cell.angle_beta   90.00
_cell.angle_gamma   90.00
#
_symmetry.space_group_name_H-M   'P 1'
#
loop_
_entity.id
_entity.type
_entity.pdbx_description
1 polymer ?
#
loop_
_entity_poly.entity_id
_entity_poly.type
_entity_poly.pdbx_seq_one_letter_code
_entity_poly.pdbx_strand_id
1 'polypeptide(L)'
;MPLAWYFKSQWEREYGNNGRWKEHFCHDWFQQESYADRFARVVFRCPCTLQQAELDRGRFSPDLECNVIDRKCDTFHRGAQHCLKTGRPSIGGSGQTCCYDDYSELLQTADTMYGGRPSRAYIYGKHPFKMRMMIPALSEWLHDTMPFFFCCKWQAKEDNAHTCQMYNYWRTSQDCSSYQAPAIGSVYGDPHFVTFDRYNYTMNAKGEYTLVHVDNAIHKLDVQARFEQVPRNRRTDPPLNATALMAVAARDNISSIVEFRLRPVAARWRYQMYVIVDKEYVFWWDESMRLQNFKGVTLYQPAGIQNMSHVIAMFDSGAGVEVMTDGGHLTVHVYMPYTFMNGTGGLLGLYSRDFRDDFTLPNGQQISLQSTQEDIHMRFGKAWRVQERVAIGDPNQVASLFHHDAIPFAYYDDPNFLPDFGLPPRLPDWAEHLRPEMDSVCADSVPCQYDYVITLNKDYAKVTKQHEAYALYLANEANRKYPRCPALPKPLNGRKSENRYWPGTIVRFSCDDGYRLVGYEARRCREDGLWSWGVDPECIS
;
A
#
# COMPACT_ATOMS: atom_id res chain seq x y z
N MET A 1 18.96 -17.51 -18.72
CA MET A 1 20.42 -17.73 -18.84
C MET A 1 21.01 -16.76 -19.86
N PRO A 2 21.89 -15.80 -19.49
CA PRO A 2 22.36 -14.76 -20.42
C PRO A 2 23.21 -15.31 -21.58
N LEU A 3 23.62 -16.59 -21.49
CA LEU A 3 24.51 -17.27 -22.43
C LEU A 3 23.87 -18.54 -23.02
N ALA A 4 22.53 -18.61 -23.08
CA ALA A 4 21.85 -19.79 -23.62
C ALA A 4 22.29 -20.14 -25.05
N TRP A 5 22.58 -19.11 -25.86
CA TRP A 5 23.13 -19.26 -27.21
C TRP A 5 24.53 -19.89 -27.22
N TYR A 6 25.36 -19.63 -26.20
CA TYR A 6 26.72 -20.15 -26.08
C TYR A 6 26.73 -21.64 -25.73
N PHE A 7 25.82 -22.07 -24.85
CA PHE A 7 25.67 -23.46 -24.42
C PHE A 7 24.74 -24.31 -25.30
N LYS A 8 24.10 -23.67 -26.29
CA LYS A 8 23.11 -24.32 -27.17
C LYS A 8 23.64 -25.62 -27.76
N SER A 9 24.86 -25.61 -28.33
CA SER A 9 25.45 -26.78 -28.98
C SER A 9 25.73 -27.92 -28.00
N GLN A 10 26.11 -27.61 -26.75
CA GLN A 10 26.29 -28.60 -25.69
C GLN A 10 24.95 -29.23 -25.31
N TRP A 11 23.92 -28.40 -25.08
CA TRP A 11 22.59 -28.88 -24.70
C TRP A 11 21.89 -29.67 -25.80
N GLU A 12 22.05 -29.27 -27.06
CA GLU A 12 21.53 -30.03 -28.19
C GLU A 12 22.16 -31.43 -28.27
N ARG A 13 23.47 -31.55 -27.97
CA ARG A 13 24.16 -32.86 -27.90
C ARG A 13 23.70 -33.72 -26.72
N GLU A 14 23.45 -33.12 -25.56
CA GLU A 14 23.16 -33.85 -24.32
C GLU A 14 21.66 -34.16 -24.15
N TYR A 15 20.78 -33.20 -24.40
CA TYR A 15 19.34 -33.26 -24.13
C TYR A 15 18.47 -33.30 -25.40
N GLY A 16 19.09 -33.23 -26.58
CA GLY A 16 18.46 -33.45 -27.87
C GLY A 16 18.35 -32.20 -28.76
N ASN A 17 18.50 -32.45 -30.06
CA ASN A 17 18.45 -31.46 -31.13
C ASN A 17 17.03 -30.89 -31.37
N ASN A 18 16.94 -29.90 -32.26
CA ASN A 18 15.68 -29.27 -32.70
C ASN A 18 14.86 -28.63 -31.57
N GLY A 19 15.53 -28.17 -30.52
CA GLY A 19 14.89 -27.49 -29.39
C GLY A 19 14.31 -28.39 -28.30
N ARG A 20 14.48 -29.71 -28.38
CA ARG A 20 14.04 -30.67 -27.34
C ARG A 20 14.67 -30.41 -25.97
N TRP A 21 15.90 -29.90 -25.93
CA TRP A 21 16.56 -29.50 -24.68
C TRP A 21 15.74 -28.48 -23.86
N LYS A 22 14.97 -27.59 -24.52
CA LYS A 22 14.11 -26.61 -23.83
C LYS A 22 12.95 -27.29 -23.11
N GLU A 23 12.35 -28.27 -23.76
CA GLU A 23 11.27 -29.09 -23.18
C GLU A 23 11.83 -29.92 -22.02
N HIS A 24 13.01 -30.52 -22.18
CA HIS A 24 13.67 -31.26 -21.12
C HIS A 24 13.89 -30.42 -19.85
N PHE A 25 14.44 -29.20 -19.99
CA PHE A 25 14.61 -28.28 -18.86
C PHE A 25 13.28 -27.86 -18.23
N CYS A 26 12.23 -27.67 -19.04
CA CYS A 26 10.90 -27.39 -18.53
C CYS A 26 10.32 -28.54 -17.72
N HIS A 27 10.46 -29.77 -18.21
CA HIS A 27 10.01 -30.97 -17.50
C HIS A 27 10.76 -31.19 -16.20
N ASP A 28 12.08 -31.05 -16.20
CA ASP A 28 12.91 -31.17 -14.99
C ASP A 28 12.52 -30.12 -13.93
N TRP A 29 12.42 -28.85 -14.32
CA TRP A 29 11.96 -27.78 -13.42
C TRP A 29 10.55 -28.05 -12.88
N PHE A 30 9.61 -28.50 -13.72
CA PHE A 30 8.24 -28.80 -13.30
C PHE A 30 8.19 -29.95 -12.29
N GLN A 31 9.03 -30.98 -12.47
CA GLN A 31 9.16 -32.07 -11.51
C GLN A 31 9.75 -31.59 -10.20
N GLN A 32 10.78 -30.74 -10.22
CA GLN A 32 11.36 -30.17 -9.00
C GLN A 32 10.35 -29.32 -8.22
N GLU A 33 9.53 -28.52 -8.91
CA GLU A 33 8.46 -27.71 -8.30
C GLU A 33 7.39 -28.58 -7.63
N SER A 34 7.14 -29.80 -8.13
CA SER A 34 6.16 -30.72 -7.54
C SER A 34 6.52 -31.19 -6.11
N TYR A 35 7.81 -31.19 -5.77
CA TYR A 35 8.31 -31.53 -4.44
C TYR A 35 8.49 -30.29 -3.54
N ALA A 36 8.26 -29.09 -4.06
CA ALA A 36 8.49 -27.85 -3.35
C ALA A 36 7.21 -27.30 -2.69
N ASP A 37 7.40 -26.41 -1.72
CA ASP A 37 6.27 -25.75 -1.04
C ASP A 37 5.46 -24.87 -1.98
N ARG A 38 4.13 -24.87 -1.78
CA ARG A 38 3.17 -24.04 -2.53
C ARG A 38 3.17 -22.59 -2.07
N PHE A 39 4.25 -21.87 -2.40
CA PHE A 39 4.47 -20.49 -1.97
C PHE A 39 3.44 -19.47 -2.47
N ALA A 40 2.85 -19.70 -3.65
CA ALA A 40 1.83 -18.82 -4.23
C ALA A 40 0.56 -18.67 -3.37
N ARG A 41 0.38 -19.50 -2.33
CA ARG A 41 -0.75 -19.39 -1.38
C ARG A 41 -0.55 -18.32 -0.31
N VAL A 42 0.69 -17.87 -0.08
CA VAL A 42 1.03 -16.94 1.01
C VAL A 42 1.40 -15.54 0.53
N VAL A 43 1.35 -15.29 -0.78
CA VAL A 43 1.60 -13.96 -1.36
C VAL A 43 0.35 -13.10 -1.26
N PHE A 44 0.53 -11.77 -1.29
CA PHE A 44 -0.60 -10.85 -1.36
C PHE A 44 -1.39 -11.06 -2.66
N ARG A 45 -2.72 -11.01 -2.56
CA ARG A 45 -3.61 -11.16 -3.72
C ARG A 45 -3.61 -9.89 -4.56
N CYS A 46 -3.69 -10.04 -5.87
CA CYS A 46 -3.77 -8.89 -6.76
C CYS A 46 -5.14 -8.21 -6.66
N PRO A 47 -5.18 -6.87 -6.58
CA PRO A 47 -6.39 -6.08 -6.77
C PRO A 47 -7.06 -6.35 -8.13
N CYS A 48 -8.38 -6.11 -8.23
CA CYS A 48 -9.10 -6.36 -9.48
C CYS A 48 -8.84 -5.30 -10.53
N THR A 49 -8.65 -4.05 -10.10
CA THR A 49 -8.45 -2.90 -10.99
C THR A 49 -7.15 -2.17 -10.66
N LEU A 50 -6.59 -1.48 -11.65
CA LEU A 50 -5.40 -0.64 -11.45
C LEU A 50 -5.63 0.41 -10.35
N GLN A 51 -6.82 1.02 -10.32
CA GLN A 51 -7.19 2.00 -9.30
C GLN A 51 -7.11 1.41 -7.87
N GLN A 52 -7.64 0.21 -7.63
CA GLN A 52 -7.51 -0.45 -6.33
C GLN A 52 -6.04 -0.72 -5.98
N ALA A 53 -5.22 -1.04 -6.97
CA ALA A 53 -3.82 -1.32 -6.77
C ALA A 53 -2.99 -0.08 -6.42
N GLU A 54 -3.28 1.05 -7.06
CA GLU A 54 -2.62 2.33 -6.75
C GLU A 54 -3.03 2.91 -5.39
N LEU A 55 -4.21 2.53 -4.90
CA LEU A 55 -4.69 2.83 -3.54
C LEU A 55 -3.99 1.99 -2.48
N ASP A 56 -3.58 0.76 -2.78
CA ASP A 56 -2.97 -0.17 -1.83
C ASP A 56 -1.46 0.02 -1.68
N ARG A 57 -1.07 1.25 -1.31
CA ARG A 57 0.33 1.68 -1.23
C ARG A 57 1.12 1.03 -0.10
N GLY A 58 0.44 0.38 0.86
CA GLY A 58 1.09 -0.36 1.94
C GLY A 58 1.64 -1.72 1.50
N ARG A 59 0.98 -2.39 0.54
CA ARG A 59 1.38 -3.72 0.06
C ARG A 59 2.04 -3.70 -1.31
N PHE A 60 1.69 -2.75 -2.17
CA PHE A 60 2.12 -2.71 -3.55
C PHE A 60 2.87 -1.41 -3.89
N SER A 61 3.88 -1.54 -4.74
CA SER A 61 4.63 -0.44 -5.34
C SER A 61 4.72 -0.64 -6.85
N PRO A 62 4.67 0.43 -7.67
CA PRO A 62 4.84 0.34 -9.11
C PRO A 62 6.12 -0.40 -9.52
N ASP A 63 6.03 -1.24 -10.55
CA ASP A 63 7.18 -1.91 -11.12
C ASP A 63 8.04 -0.92 -11.92
N LEU A 64 9.33 -0.82 -11.60
CA LEU A 64 10.27 0.06 -12.30
C LEU A 64 10.48 -0.34 -13.76
N GLU A 65 10.19 -1.59 -14.13
CA GLU A 65 10.33 -2.09 -15.50
C GLU A 65 9.03 -2.04 -16.30
N CYS A 66 7.87 -1.86 -15.65
CA CYS A 66 6.59 -1.75 -16.33
C CYS A 66 5.63 -0.86 -15.55
N ASN A 67 5.67 0.44 -15.86
CA ASN A 67 4.78 1.43 -15.29
C ASN A 67 4.43 2.50 -16.34
N VAL A 68 3.44 3.34 -16.02
CA VAL A 68 2.90 4.37 -16.92
C VAL A 68 3.89 5.48 -17.29
N ILE A 69 4.98 5.62 -16.54
CA ILE A 69 6.00 6.66 -16.69
C ILE A 69 7.14 6.13 -17.58
N ASP A 70 7.74 5.02 -17.20
CA ASP A 70 8.88 4.41 -17.91
C ASP A 70 8.46 3.64 -19.17
N ARG A 71 7.22 3.09 -19.18
CA ARG A 71 6.56 2.39 -20.30
C ARG A 71 7.35 1.25 -20.96
N LYS A 72 8.15 0.50 -20.19
CA LYS A 72 8.99 -0.62 -20.68
C LYS A 72 8.33 -2.01 -20.57
N CYS A 73 7.00 -2.08 -20.66
CA CYS A 73 6.23 -3.32 -20.39
C CYS A 73 6.42 -4.43 -21.44
N ASP A 74 6.76 -4.11 -22.68
CA ASP A 74 6.68 -5.05 -23.81
C ASP A 74 7.63 -6.26 -23.75
N THR A 75 8.70 -6.19 -22.95
CA THR A 75 9.68 -7.28 -22.81
C THR A 75 9.10 -8.51 -22.12
N PHE A 76 8.42 -8.30 -20.99
CA PHE A 76 7.90 -9.39 -20.15
C PHE A 76 6.38 -9.39 -20.00
N HIS A 77 5.74 -8.23 -20.19
CA HIS A 77 4.33 -8.00 -19.90
C HIS A 77 3.63 -7.32 -21.09
N ARG A 78 3.74 -7.92 -22.28
CA ARG A 78 3.10 -7.41 -23.49
C ARG A 78 1.58 -7.30 -23.31
N GLY A 79 1.03 -6.14 -23.63
CA GLY A 79 -0.39 -5.83 -23.42
C GLY A 79 -0.72 -5.29 -22.03
N ALA A 80 0.24 -5.25 -21.09
CA ALA A 80 0.10 -4.53 -19.84
C ALA A 80 0.45 -3.04 -20.03
N GLN A 81 -0.35 -2.17 -19.42
CA GLN A 81 -0.07 -0.73 -19.33
C GLN A 81 0.73 -0.40 -18.06
N HIS A 82 0.46 -1.10 -16.97
CA HIS A 82 1.05 -0.86 -15.66
C HIS A 82 1.14 -2.16 -14.87
N CYS A 83 2.28 -2.42 -14.23
CA CYS A 83 2.44 -3.50 -13.27
C CYS A 83 2.84 -2.96 -11.91
N LEU A 84 2.39 -3.62 -10.85
CA LEU A 84 2.79 -3.38 -9.48
C LEU A 84 3.43 -4.63 -8.92
N LYS A 85 4.48 -4.45 -8.12
CA LYS A 85 5.14 -5.49 -7.35
C LYS A 85 4.83 -5.31 -5.88
N THR A 86 4.80 -6.41 -5.13
CA THR A 86 4.69 -6.33 -3.67
C THR A 86 5.88 -5.58 -3.08
N GLY A 87 5.64 -4.62 -2.19
CA GLY A 87 6.70 -3.82 -1.54
C GLY A 87 7.48 -4.59 -0.47
N ARG A 88 6.91 -5.67 0.06
CA ARG A 88 7.50 -6.55 1.07
C ARG A 88 7.33 -8.03 0.72
N PRO A 89 8.25 -8.91 1.13
CA PRO A 89 8.13 -10.34 0.90
C PRO A 89 7.05 -10.95 1.81
N SER A 90 6.43 -12.03 1.34
CA SER A 90 5.61 -12.89 2.21
C SER A 90 6.43 -13.54 3.34
N ILE A 91 5.75 -14.23 4.26
CA ILE A 91 6.38 -15.01 5.34
C ILE A 91 7.42 -16.00 4.76
N GLY A 92 7.15 -16.60 3.60
CA GLY A 92 8.06 -17.52 2.92
C GLY A 92 9.19 -16.88 2.10
N GLY A 93 9.25 -15.55 2.01
CA GLY A 93 10.23 -14.85 1.18
C GLY A 93 9.84 -14.70 -0.29
N SER A 94 8.59 -14.98 -0.63
CA SER A 94 8.05 -14.89 -2.00
C SER A 94 7.42 -13.52 -2.29
N GLY A 95 7.45 -13.10 -3.54
CA GLY A 95 6.84 -11.86 -4.02
C GLY A 95 5.69 -12.10 -4.99
N GLN A 96 5.00 -11.02 -5.36
CA GLN A 96 3.93 -11.06 -6.35
C GLN A 96 4.03 -9.84 -7.28
N THR A 97 3.81 -10.06 -8.57
CA THR A 97 3.64 -9.02 -9.58
C THR A 97 2.19 -9.06 -10.09
N CYS A 98 1.54 -7.92 -10.15
CA CYS A 98 0.17 -7.74 -10.65
C CYS A 98 0.20 -6.77 -11.82
N CYS A 99 -0.26 -7.19 -13.00
CA CYS A 99 -0.21 -6.38 -14.21
C CYS A 99 -1.62 -6.08 -14.70
N TYR A 100 -1.81 -4.88 -15.25
CA TYR A 100 -3.13 -4.38 -15.68
C TYR A 100 -3.11 -3.99 -17.16
N ASP A 101 -4.18 -4.30 -17.87
CA ASP A 101 -4.36 -3.95 -19.28
C ASP A 101 -4.75 -2.47 -19.48
N ASP A 102 -4.99 -2.07 -20.73
CA ASP A 102 -5.44 -0.73 -21.12
C ASP A 102 -6.86 -0.37 -20.63
N TYR A 103 -7.63 -1.37 -20.20
CA TYR A 103 -8.94 -1.19 -19.55
C TYR A 103 -8.81 -1.16 -18.02
N SER A 104 -7.58 -1.11 -17.48
CA SER A 104 -7.30 -1.15 -16.04
C SER A 104 -7.74 -2.45 -15.35
N GLU A 105 -7.82 -3.56 -16.09
CA GLU A 105 -8.20 -4.89 -15.60
C GLU A 105 -6.98 -5.76 -15.30
N LEU A 106 -7.04 -6.59 -14.25
CA LEU A 106 -5.97 -7.53 -13.92
C LEU A 106 -5.73 -8.57 -15.03
N LEU A 107 -4.52 -8.60 -15.56
CA LEU A 107 -4.01 -9.63 -16.47
C LEU A 107 -3.49 -10.83 -15.69
N GLN A 108 -4.11 -11.99 -15.89
CA GLN A 108 -3.77 -13.21 -15.19
C GLN A 108 -2.84 -14.13 -16.01
N THR A 109 -1.86 -14.75 -15.33
CA THR A 109 -0.91 -15.69 -15.95
C THR A 109 -1.58 -16.97 -16.43
N ALA A 110 -2.73 -17.34 -15.84
CA ALA A 110 -3.54 -18.47 -16.31
C ALA A 110 -4.09 -18.26 -17.73
N ASP A 111 -4.23 -17.00 -18.15
CA ASP A 111 -4.91 -16.62 -19.39
C ASP A 111 -3.90 -16.25 -20.47
N THR A 112 -2.80 -15.64 -20.05
CA THR A 112 -1.70 -15.26 -20.91
C THR A 112 -0.37 -15.26 -20.15
N MET A 113 0.69 -15.76 -20.79
CA MET A 113 2.06 -15.73 -20.27
C MET A 113 2.60 -14.32 -19.96
N TYR A 114 1.90 -13.27 -20.41
CA TYR A 114 2.24 -11.86 -20.18
C TYR A 114 1.62 -11.26 -18.91
N GLY A 115 0.75 -11.99 -18.22
CA GLY A 115 0.14 -11.55 -16.97
C GLY A 115 1.12 -11.41 -15.81
N GLY A 116 0.68 -10.73 -14.75
CA GLY A 116 1.46 -10.65 -13.50
C GLY A 116 1.51 -12.00 -12.81
N ARG A 117 2.65 -12.35 -12.18
CA ARG A 117 2.94 -13.69 -11.64
C ARG A 117 3.58 -13.64 -10.25
N PRO A 118 3.42 -14.71 -9.43
CA PRO A 118 4.10 -14.85 -8.15
C PRO A 118 5.54 -15.29 -8.39
N SER A 119 6.46 -14.72 -7.62
CA SER A 119 7.87 -15.12 -7.62
C SER A 119 8.20 -15.89 -6.35
N ARG A 120 8.87 -17.03 -6.50
CA ARG A 120 9.29 -17.87 -5.37
C ARG A 120 10.20 -17.11 -4.43
N ALA A 121 11.10 -16.31 -4.99
CA ALA A 121 11.94 -15.40 -4.22
C ALA A 121 11.56 -13.95 -4.51
N TYR A 122 11.51 -13.13 -3.47
CA TYR A 122 11.33 -11.70 -3.59
C TYR A 122 12.58 -11.07 -4.21
N ILE A 123 12.40 -10.20 -5.20
CA ILE A 123 13.49 -9.64 -6.01
C ILE A 123 14.54 -8.90 -5.18
N TYR A 124 14.14 -8.23 -4.10
CA TYR A 124 15.05 -7.54 -3.19
C TYR A 124 15.55 -8.41 -2.02
N GLY A 125 15.19 -9.70 -2.01
CA GLY A 125 15.55 -10.65 -0.97
C GLY A 125 14.82 -10.42 0.35
N LYS A 126 15.02 -11.33 1.30
CA LYS A 126 14.45 -11.23 2.65
C LYS A 126 15.57 -11.23 3.67
N HIS A 127 15.52 -10.31 4.64
CA HIS A 127 16.50 -10.31 5.71
C HIS A 127 16.32 -11.57 6.59
N PRO A 128 17.40 -12.30 6.92
CA PRO A 128 18.79 -12.10 6.51
C PRO A 128 19.14 -12.76 5.16
N PHE A 129 19.81 -12.01 4.28
CA PHE A 129 20.06 -12.39 2.87
C PHE A 129 20.96 -13.61 2.64
N LYS A 130 21.63 -14.11 3.68
CA LYS A 130 22.63 -15.20 3.58
C LYS A 130 22.02 -16.60 3.62
N MET A 131 20.68 -16.72 3.59
CA MET A 131 19.99 -18.01 3.54
C MET A 131 19.63 -18.44 2.12
N ARG A 132 19.46 -19.75 1.91
CA ARG A 132 18.96 -20.32 0.66
C ARG A 132 17.63 -19.64 0.29
N MET A 133 17.44 -19.31 -0.99
CA MET A 133 16.27 -18.58 -1.53
C MET A 133 16.14 -17.10 -1.12
N MET A 134 17.05 -16.57 -0.31
CA MET A 134 16.98 -15.18 0.19
C MET A 134 18.03 -14.26 -0.44
N ILE A 135 18.83 -14.78 -1.38
CA ILE A 135 19.75 -13.97 -2.19
C ILE A 135 18.91 -13.15 -3.17
N PRO A 136 18.93 -11.81 -3.10
CA PRO A 136 18.17 -10.93 -4.02
C PRO A 136 18.51 -11.24 -5.48
N ALA A 137 17.66 -10.82 -6.42
CA ALA A 137 17.77 -10.91 -7.89
C ALA A 137 18.13 -12.28 -8.48
N LEU A 138 19.25 -12.89 -8.08
CA LEU A 138 19.71 -14.22 -8.48
C LEU A 138 18.73 -15.34 -8.12
N SER A 139 18.13 -15.34 -6.92
CA SER A 139 17.17 -16.38 -6.54
C SER A 139 15.88 -16.28 -7.36
N GLU A 140 15.35 -15.08 -7.52
CA GLU A 140 14.19 -14.82 -8.40
C GLU A 140 14.52 -15.25 -9.83
N TRP A 141 15.71 -14.89 -10.30
CA TRP A 141 16.11 -15.20 -11.65
C TRP A 141 16.20 -16.70 -11.91
N LEU A 142 16.79 -17.44 -10.98
CA LEU A 142 16.98 -18.89 -11.08
C LEU A 142 15.64 -19.64 -11.05
N HIS A 143 14.72 -19.22 -10.17
CA HIS A 143 13.51 -19.98 -9.88
C HIS A 143 12.27 -19.52 -10.66
N ASP A 144 12.26 -18.29 -11.17
CA ASP A 144 11.07 -17.67 -11.74
C ASP A 144 11.31 -17.15 -13.17
N THR A 145 12.38 -16.37 -13.37
CA THR A 145 12.68 -15.79 -14.69
C THR A 145 13.29 -16.80 -15.67
N MET A 146 14.25 -17.63 -15.23
CA MET A 146 14.90 -18.61 -16.11
C MET A 146 13.91 -19.66 -16.65
N PRO A 147 13.02 -20.26 -15.83
CA PRO A 147 12.05 -21.22 -16.33
C PRO A 147 11.04 -20.65 -17.30
N PHE A 148 10.65 -19.39 -17.13
CA PHE A 148 9.80 -18.69 -18.10
C PHE A 148 10.39 -18.68 -19.51
N PHE A 149 11.70 -18.54 -19.63
CA PHE A 149 12.35 -18.50 -20.94
C PHE A 149 12.24 -19.84 -21.67
N PHE A 150 12.66 -20.95 -21.04
CA PHE A 150 12.62 -22.25 -21.71
C PHE A 150 11.22 -22.88 -21.75
N CYS A 151 10.33 -22.58 -20.81
CA CYS A 151 8.96 -23.11 -20.82
C CYS A 151 8.01 -22.31 -21.72
N CYS A 152 8.19 -20.99 -21.87
CA CYS A 152 7.29 -20.15 -22.64
C CYS A 152 7.99 -19.41 -23.79
N LYS A 153 8.88 -18.45 -23.49
CA LYS A 153 9.40 -17.50 -24.50
C LYS A 153 10.19 -18.13 -25.64
N TRP A 154 10.90 -19.23 -25.40
CA TRP A 154 11.69 -19.91 -26.42
C TRP A 154 10.92 -21.03 -27.13
N GLN A 155 9.65 -21.24 -26.78
CA GLN A 155 8.80 -22.24 -27.42
C GLN A 155 8.17 -21.69 -28.70
N ALA A 156 8.05 -22.52 -29.74
CA ALA A 156 7.55 -22.06 -31.04
C ALA A 156 6.10 -21.55 -31.00
N LYS A 157 5.28 -22.10 -30.09
CA LYS A 157 3.89 -21.69 -29.89
C LYS A 157 3.70 -20.68 -28.73
N GLU A 158 4.79 -20.24 -28.10
CA GLU A 158 4.80 -19.35 -26.93
C GLU A 158 3.71 -19.74 -25.89
N ASP A 159 2.70 -18.88 -25.70
CA ASP A 159 1.59 -19.03 -24.77
C ASP A 159 0.73 -20.29 -25.01
N ASN A 160 0.65 -20.75 -26.26
CA ASN A 160 -0.10 -21.95 -26.64
C ASN A 160 0.76 -23.23 -26.58
N ALA A 161 2.01 -23.14 -26.12
CA ALA A 161 2.83 -24.33 -25.91
C ALA A 161 2.39 -25.08 -24.64
N HIS A 162 2.36 -26.42 -24.71
CA HIS A 162 2.08 -27.28 -23.55
C HIS A 162 3.02 -26.99 -22.36
N THR A 163 4.31 -26.79 -22.65
CA THR A 163 5.33 -26.43 -21.66
C THR A 163 5.07 -25.07 -21.00
N CYS A 164 4.43 -24.13 -21.69
CA CYS A 164 4.08 -22.85 -21.07
C CYS A 164 2.91 -23.01 -20.10
N GLN A 165 1.94 -23.86 -20.43
CA GLN A 165 0.86 -24.21 -19.50
C GLN A 165 1.39 -24.92 -18.24
N MET A 166 2.42 -25.75 -18.37
CA MET A 166 3.14 -26.34 -17.22
C MET A 166 3.78 -25.26 -16.32
N TYR A 167 4.38 -24.23 -16.92
CA TYR A 167 4.90 -23.08 -16.17
C TYR A 167 3.79 -22.31 -15.47
N ASN A 168 2.73 -21.99 -16.20
CA ASN A 168 1.59 -21.25 -15.68
C ASN A 168 0.95 -21.99 -14.50
N TYR A 169 0.87 -23.33 -14.51
CA TYR A 169 0.35 -24.11 -13.39
C TYR A 169 1.01 -23.78 -12.04
N TRP A 170 2.34 -23.66 -11.99
CA TRP A 170 3.07 -23.33 -10.76
C TRP A 170 3.23 -21.83 -10.52
N ARG A 171 3.01 -21.00 -11.54
CA ARG A 171 3.17 -19.53 -11.51
C ARG A 171 1.86 -18.79 -11.81
N THR A 172 0.72 -19.41 -11.52
CA THR A 172 -0.58 -18.77 -11.69
C THR A 172 -0.71 -17.64 -10.67
N SER A 173 -0.94 -16.41 -11.14
CA SER A 173 -1.32 -15.29 -10.28
C SER A 173 -2.56 -15.62 -9.48
N GLN A 174 -2.60 -15.16 -8.22
CA GLN A 174 -3.82 -15.19 -7.45
C GLN A 174 -4.86 -14.28 -8.12
N ASP A 175 -6.08 -14.79 -8.28
CA ASP A 175 -7.20 -13.97 -8.71
C ASP A 175 -7.57 -12.93 -7.65
N CYS A 176 -8.34 -11.93 -8.09
CA CYS A 176 -8.77 -10.82 -7.25
C CYS A 176 -10.09 -11.10 -6.50
N SER A 177 -10.68 -12.29 -6.67
CA SER A 177 -12.02 -12.65 -6.13
C SER A 177 -12.14 -12.49 -4.61
N SER A 178 -11.01 -12.64 -3.91
CA SER A 178 -10.88 -12.52 -2.45
C SER A 178 -9.87 -11.45 -2.04
N TYR A 179 -9.53 -10.54 -2.95
CA TYR A 179 -8.79 -9.34 -2.61
C TYR A 179 -9.65 -8.46 -1.68
N GLN A 180 -9.00 -7.91 -0.66
CA GLN A 180 -9.62 -6.98 0.28
C GLN A 180 -8.77 -5.72 0.31
N ALA A 181 -9.38 -4.59 0.00
CA ALA A 181 -8.72 -3.29 0.07
C ALA A 181 -8.37 -2.94 1.53
N PRO A 182 -7.29 -2.18 1.76
CA PRO A 182 -6.96 -1.67 3.09
C PRO A 182 -7.96 -0.57 3.49
N ALA A 183 -8.21 -0.42 4.80
CA ALA A 183 -8.83 0.80 5.32
C ALA A 183 -7.79 1.93 5.35
N ILE A 184 -8.23 3.17 5.20
CA ILE A 184 -7.34 4.33 5.10
C ILE A 184 -7.75 5.36 6.13
N GLY A 185 -6.88 5.60 7.10
CA GLY A 185 -7.00 6.69 8.07
C GLY A 185 -6.10 7.85 7.66
N SER A 186 -6.53 9.09 7.85
CA SER A 186 -5.83 10.27 7.36
C SER A 186 -5.73 11.37 8.41
N VAL A 187 -4.61 12.09 8.41
CA VAL A 187 -4.41 13.31 9.21
C VAL A 187 -3.86 14.41 8.31
N TYR A 188 -4.47 15.58 8.31
CA TYR A 188 -4.15 16.73 7.44
C TYR A 188 -4.51 18.05 8.11
N GLY A 189 -4.01 19.18 7.60
CA GLY A 189 -4.32 20.51 8.18
C GLY A 189 -3.85 20.65 9.63
N ASP A 190 -4.69 21.26 10.49
CA ASP A 190 -4.24 21.83 11.76
C ASP A 190 -4.58 21.20 13.14
N PRO A 191 -4.73 19.88 13.36
CA PRO A 191 -4.97 18.76 12.47
C PRO A 191 -6.43 18.27 12.49
N HIS A 192 -6.88 17.87 11.32
CA HIS A 192 -8.13 17.14 11.09
C HIS A 192 -7.85 15.67 10.81
N PHE A 193 -8.83 14.84 11.16
CA PHE A 193 -8.73 13.40 11.12
C PHE A 193 -9.88 12.82 10.31
N VAL A 194 -9.57 11.79 9.53
CA VAL A 194 -10.55 10.83 9.00
C VAL A 194 -10.14 9.46 9.54
N THR A 195 -10.99 8.87 10.38
CA THR A 195 -10.75 7.55 10.97
C THR A 195 -10.83 6.43 9.93
N PHE A 196 -10.40 5.21 10.29
CA PHE A 196 -10.53 4.04 9.41
C PHE A 196 -11.98 3.75 9.00
N ASP A 197 -12.94 4.12 9.86
CA ASP A 197 -14.37 3.92 9.64
C ASP A 197 -15.09 5.17 9.12
N ARG A 198 -14.30 6.16 8.66
CA ARG A 198 -14.71 7.37 7.92
C ARG A 198 -15.41 8.42 8.77
N TYR A 199 -15.17 8.44 10.08
CA TYR A 199 -15.58 9.55 10.93
C TYR A 199 -14.61 10.71 10.75
N ASN A 200 -15.15 11.92 10.55
CA ASN A 200 -14.38 13.14 10.45
C ASN A 200 -14.45 13.94 11.76
N TYR A 201 -13.29 14.33 12.28
CA TYR A 201 -13.23 15.19 13.45
C TYR A 201 -11.94 16.01 13.46
N THR A 202 -11.94 17.10 14.22
CA THR A 202 -10.75 17.96 14.40
C THR A 202 -10.15 17.68 15.77
N MET A 203 -8.84 17.80 15.96
CA MET A 203 -8.27 17.75 17.31
C MET A 203 -6.91 18.43 17.34
N ASN A 204 -6.87 19.63 17.90
CA ASN A 204 -5.65 20.43 17.94
C ASN A 204 -5.02 20.25 19.31
N ALA A 205 -3.86 19.59 19.34
CA ALA A 205 -3.09 19.41 20.55
C ALA A 205 -1.61 19.54 20.25
N LYS A 206 -0.82 19.91 21.27
CA LYS A 206 0.64 20.05 21.18
C LYS A 206 1.30 18.90 21.92
N GLY A 207 2.18 18.17 21.26
CA GLY A 207 2.86 17.00 21.80
C GLY A 207 2.89 15.81 20.85
N GLU A 208 3.26 14.66 21.38
CA GLU A 208 3.33 13.39 20.65
C GLU A 208 2.11 12.54 20.99
N TYR A 209 1.49 11.94 19.97
CA TYR A 209 0.23 11.21 20.08
C TYR A 209 0.27 9.92 19.26
N THR A 210 -0.44 8.92 19.73
CA THR A 210 -0.61 7.64 19.05
C THR A 210 -1.71 7.76 18.00
N LEU A 211 -1.35 7.66 16.72
CA LEU A 211 -2.32 7.56 15.63
C LEU A 211 -2.91 6.16 15.55
N VAL A 212 -2.04 5.14 15.64
CA VAL A 212 -2.41 3.73 15.62
C VAL A 212 -1.51 2.98 16.59
N HIS A 213 -2.12 2.15 17.43
CA HIS A 213 -1.48 1.18 18.28
C HIS A 213 -2.19 -0.16 18.12
N VAL A 214 -1.41 -1.20 17.93
CA VAL A 214 -1.86 -2.59 17.85
C VAL A 214 -0.85 -3.41 18.62
N ASP A 215 -1.30 -4.11 19.65
CA ASP A 215 -0.47 -5.09 20.37
C ASP A 215 -1.25 -6.37 20.63
N ASN A 216 -1.14 -7.32 19.69
CA ASN A 216 -1.70 -8.65 19.85
C ASN A 216 -0.71 -9.74 19.44
N ALA A 217 -1.10 -11.01 19.58
CA ALA A 217 -0.22 -12.15 19.30
C ALA A 217 0.20 -12.26 17.82
N ILE A 218 -0.56 -11.66 16.91
CA ILE A 218 -0.39 -11.80 15.45
C ILE A 218 0.27 -10.54 14.87
N HIS A 219 -0.17 -9.37 15.29
CA HIS A 219 0.19 -8.07 14.77
C HIS A 219 0.64 -7.14 15.88
N LYS A 220 1.72 -6.40 15.62
CA LYS A 220 2.26 -5.38 16.51
C LYS A 220 2.64 -4.16 15.67
N LEU A 221 1.95 -3.04 15.83
CA LEU A 221 2.17 -1.85 15.01
C LEU A 221 1.96 -0.60 15.84
N ASP A 222 2.92 0.30 15.77
CA ASP A 222 2.87 1.62 16.38
C ASP A 222 3.08 2.69 15.32
N VAL A 223 2.14 3.62 15.20
CA VAL A 223 2.24 4.83 14.38
C VAL A 223 1.95 6.02 15.27
N GLN A 224 2.91 6.92 15.38
CA GLN A 224 2.87 8.10 16.24
C GLN A 224 3.03 9.37 15.41
N ALA A 225 2.39 10.43 15.86
CA ALA A 225 2.46 11.76 15.28
C ALA A 225 2.96 12.77 16.30
N ARG A 226 3.74 13.75 15.84
CA ARG A 226 4.13 14.92 16.62
C ARG A 226 3.45 16.15 16.06
N PHE A 227 2.66 16.81 16.90
CA PHE A 227 2.01 18.06 16.61
C PHE A 227 2.72 19.20 17.34
N GLU A 228 3.17 20.20 16.57
CA GLU A 228 3.84 21.38 17.11
C GLU A 228 3.02 22.63 16.82
N GLN A 229 3.18 23.66 17.65
CA GLN A 229 2.46 24.92 17.48
C GLN A 229 2.88 25.61 16.18
N VAL A 230 1.89 26.06 15.41
CA VAL A 230 2.16 26.78 14.16
C VAL A 230 2.94 28.06 14.47
N PRO A 231 4.06 28.33 13.75
CA PRO A 231 4.85 29.53 14.00
C PRO A 231 4.04 30.80 13.70
N ARG A 232 4.31 31.85 14.46
CA ARG A 232 3.66 33.16 14.29
C ARG A 232 4.05 33.78 12.95
N ASN A 233 3.10 34.44 12.29
CA ASN A 233 3.36 35.18 11.04
C ASN A 233 4.36 36.32 11.26
N ARG A 234 4.19 37.11 12.32
CA ARG A 234 5.16 38.11 12.78
C ARG A 234 5.56 37.83 14.22
N ARG A 235 6.80 38.19 14.59
CA ARG A 235 7.30 38.03 15.97
C ARG A 235 6.46 38.78 17.02
N THR A 236 5.79 39.84 16.60
CA THR A 236 4.93 40.69 17.45
C THR A 236 3.53 40.12 17.65
N ASP A 237 3.11 39.17 16.82
CA ASP A 237 1.76 38.61 16.88
C ASP A 237 1.66 37.71 18.14
N PRO A 238 0.46 37.56 18.72
CA PRO A 238 0.25 36.57 19.77
C PRO A 238 0.54 35.14 19.23
N PRO A 239 0.90 34.19 20.11
CA PRO A 239 1.00 32.79 19.72
C PRO A 239 -0.36 32.30 19.21
N LEU A 240 -0.35 31.55 18.11
CA LEU A 240 -1.56 30.99 17.51
C LEU A 240 -1.96 29.73 18.29
N ASN A 241 -3.24 29.58 18.60
CA ASN A 241 -3.78 28.38 19.25
C ASN A 241 -4.04 27.25 18.23
N ALA A 242 -3.11 27.08 17.29
CA ALA A 242 -3.13 26.05 16.26
C ALA A 242 -1.88 25.18 16.36
N THR A 243 -2.03 23.91 16.02
CA THR A 243 -0.90 22.99 15.85
C THR A 243 -0.88 22.45 14.44
N ALA A 244 0.23 21.89 14.01
CA ALA A 244 0.30 21.20 12.73
C ALA A 244 1.17 19.95 12.87
N LEU A 245 0.93 18.97 12.01
CA LEU A 245 1.72 17.75 11.97
C LEU A 245 3.15 18.07 11.47
N MET A 246 4.14 17.86 12.32
CA MET A 246 5.55 18.18 12.02
C MET A 246 6.44 16.95 11.93
N ALA A 247 6.05 15.85 12.59
CA ALA A 247 6.75 14.58 12.46
C ALA A 247 5.82 13.38 12.59
N VAL A 248 6.19 12.28 11.96
CA VAL A 248 5.50 10.97 12.03
C VAL A 248 6.55 9.90 12.27
N ALA A 249 6.33 9.00 13.21
CA ALA A 249 7.19 7.85 13.47
C ALA A 249 6.37 6.56 13.42
N ALA A 250 6.95 5.50 12.86
CA ALA A 250 6.26 4.23 12.72
C ALA A 250 7.20 3.03 12.91
N ARG A 251 6.65 1.95 13.48
CA ARG A 251 7.34 0.69 13.72
C ARG A 251 6.36 -0.48 13.65
N ASP A 252 6.73 -1.51 12.90
CA ASP A 252 6.02 -2.79 12.83
C ASP A 252 6.82 -3.88 13.54
N ASN A 253 6.33 -4.34 14.67
CA ASN A 253 6.92 -5.40 15.48
C ASN A 253 8.41 -5.15 15.79
N ILE A 254 9.31 -5.92 15.16
CA ILE A 254 10.77 -5.83 15.32
C ILE A 254 11.47 -5.12 14.14
N SER A 255 10.71 -4.39 13.32
CA SER A 255 11.24 -3.55 12.25
C SER A 255 12.13 -2.44 12.79
N SER A 256 12.93 -1.87 11.89
CA SER A 256 13.54 -0.55 12.10
C SER A 256 12.45 0.50 12.35
N ILE A 257 12.78 1.51 13.16
CA ILE A 257 11.92 2.68 13.38
C ILE A 257 12.16 3.64 12.23
N VAL A 258 11.06 4.09 11.61
CA VAL A 258 11.10 5.11 10.56
C VAL A 258 10.50 6.38 11.11
N GLU A 259 11.25 7.48 11.04
CA GLU A 259 10.82 8.82 11.43
C GLU A 259 10.86 9.75 10.21
N PHE A 260 9.74 10.44 9.97
CA PHE A 260 9.60 11.52 9.01
C PHE A 260 9.51 12.83 9.77
N ARG A 261 10.37 13.79 9.47
CA ARG A 261 10.40 15.09 10.15
C ARG A 261 10.45 16.21 9.13
N LEU A 262 9.57 17.19 9.26
CA LEU A 262 9.59 18.35 8.39
C LEU A 262 10.89 19.15 8.58
N ARG A 263 11.58 19.51 7.48
CA ARG A 263 12.83 20.29 7.60
C ARG A 263 12.52 21.73 7.99
N PRO A 264 13.42 22.46 8.65
CA PRO A 264 13.27 23.90 8.83
C PRO A 264 13.24 24.62 7.47
N VAL A 265 12.51 25.74 7.35
CA VAL A 265 12.37 26.50 6.09
C VAL A 265 13.72 26.82 5.44
N ALA A 266 14.72 27.22 6.23
CA ALA A 266 16.07 27.52 5.75
C ALA A 266 16.79 26.31 5.10
N ALA A 267 16.38 25.09 5.42
CA ALA A 267 16.96 23.85 4.89
C ALA A 267 16.14 23.22 3.75
N ARG A 268 14.99 23.80 3.35
CA ARG A 268 14.06 23.24 2.34
C ARG A 268 14.41 23.58 0.88
N TRP A 269 15.64 23.99 0.59
CA TRP A 269 16.07 24.40 -0.76
C TRP A 269 16.10 23.25 -1.78
N ARG A 270 16.23 22.00 -1.33
CA ARG A 270 16.18 20.79 -2.19
C ARG A 270 15.22 19.74 -1.64
N TYR A 271 15.48 19.25 -0.43
CA TYR A 271 14.62 18.26 0.22
C TYR A 271 13.66 18.93 1.19
N GLN A 272 12.40 18.49 1.23
CA GLN A 272 11.35 19.08 2.06
C GLN A 272 11.24 18.46 3.46
N MET A 273 11.45 17.14 3.57
CA MET A 273 11.46 16.42 4.86
C MET A 273 12.79 15.67 5.09
N TYR A 274 13.11 15.42 6.36
CA TYR A 274 14.10 14.43 6.78
C TYR A 274 13.41 13.08 6.87
N VAL A 275 14.06 12.05 6.36
CA VAL A 275 13.68 10.65 6.57
C VAL A 275 14.80 10.00 7.35
N ILE A 276 14.45 9.42 8.50
CA ILE A 276 15.40 8.89 9.47
C ILE A 276 15.02 7.44 9.75
N VAL A 277 15.97 6.51 9.66
CA VAL A 277 15.79 5.09 9.96
C VAL A 277 16.80 4.69 11.02
N ASP A 278 16.35 4.21 12.18
CA ASP A 278 17.20 3.83 13.32
C ASP A 278 18.31 4.87 13.65
N LYS A 279 17.94 6.16 13.67
CA LYS A 279 18.82 7.34 13.87
C LYS A 279 19.71 7.77 12.69
N GLU A 280 19.65 7.10 11.54
CA GLU A 280 20.42 7.48 10.36
C GLU A 280 19.56 8.20 9.31
N TYR A 281 20.08 9.29 8.72
CA TYR A 281 19.38 10.02 7.67
C TYR A 281 19.45 9.28 6.32
N VAL A 282 18.29 9.11 5.70
CA VAL A 282 18.13 8.43 4.40
C VAL A 282 17.82 9.46 3.32
N PHE A 283 18.45 9.30 2.16
CA PHE A 283 18.31 10.19 1.02
C PHE A 283 18.12 9.42 -0.28
N TRP A 284 17.44 10.04 -1.25
CA TRP A 284 17.23 9.52 -2.60
C TRP A 284 18.03 10.37 -3.59
N TRP A 285 19.15 9.83 -4.07
CA TRP A 285 20.07 10.57 -4.94
C TRP A 285 19.74 10.43 -6.43
N ASP A 286 19.18 9.29 -6.82
CA ASP A 286 18.82 8.94 -8.20
C ASP A 286 17.58 8.01 -8.26
N GLU A 287 17.14 7.72 -9.47
CA GLU A 287 15.97 6.86 -9.73
C GLU A 287 16.18 5.39 -9.36
N SER A 288 17.43 4.90 -9.31
CA SER A 288 17.73 3.52 -8.90
C SER A 288 17.47 3.30 -7.41
N MET A 289 17.51 4.38 -6.61
CA MET A 289 17.27 4.35 -5.17
C MET A 289 15.81 4.59 -4.78
N ARG A 290 14.87 4.65 -5.74
CA ARG A 290 13.44 4.88 -5.46
C ARG A 290 12.86 3.94 -4.41
N LEU A 291 13.36 2.71 -4.33
CA LEU A 291 13.05 1.73 -3.30
C LEU A 291 14.29 1.45 -2.44
N GLN A 292 14.17 1.62 -1.13
CA GLN A 292 15.23 1.29 -0.16
C GLN A 292 14.67 0.32 0.89
N ASN A 293 15.36 -0.79 1.10
CA ASN A 293 14.90 -1.88 1.96
C ASN A 293 15.68 -1.89 3.27
N PHE A 294 14.97 -1.85 4.39
CA PHE A 294 15.49 -1.96 5.75
C PHE A 294 14.89 -3.17 6.46
N LYS A 295 15.27 -3.38 7.72
CA LYS A 295 14.75 -4.48 8.53
C LYS A 295 13.25 -4.26 8.78
N GLY A 296 12.41 -5.14 8.24
CA GLY A 296 10.96 -5.12 8.45
C GLY A 296 10.19 -3.98 7.75
N VAL A 297 10.88 -3.11 7.01
CA VAL A 297 10.26 -1.96 6.33
C VAL A 297 10.97 -1.63 5.02
N THR A 298 10.21 -1.18 4.03
CA THR A 298 10.72 -0.68 2.76
C THR A 298 10.22 0.74 2.54
N LEU A 299 11.12 1.65 2.19
CA LEU A 299 10.80 3.03 1.87
C LEU A 299 10.75 3.23 0.36
N TYR A 300 9.69 3.89 -0.10
CA TYR A 300 9.43 4.14 -1.51
C TYR A 300 9.20 5.63 -1.77
N GLN A 301 9.87 6.17 -2.79
CA GLN A 301 9.60 7.49 -3.35
C GLN A 301 8.91 7.35 -4.72
N PRO A 302 7.69 7.89 -4.89
CA PRO A 302 6.99 7.92 -6.17
C PRO A 302 7.79 8.59 -7.29
N ALA A 303 7.54 8.19 -8.54
CA ALA A 303 8.25 8.77 -9.68
C ALA A 303 7.83 10.23 -9.92
N GLY A 304 8.73 11.00 -10.52
CA GLY A 304 8.55 12.43 -10.78
C GLY A 304 8.81 13.31 -9.56
N ILE A 305 9.05 12.73 -8.38
CA ILE A 305 9.34 13.46 -7.14
C ILE A 305 10.82 13.25 -6.81
N GLN A 306 11.57 14.35 -6.63
CA GLN A 306 13.01 14.33 -6.29
C GLN A 306 13.36 15.17 -5.06
N ASN A 307 12.39 15.92 -4.54
CA ASN A 307 12.55 16.83 -3.41
C ASN A 307 12.17 16.17 -2.07
N MET A 308 11.99 14.85 -2.02
CA MET A 308 11.53 14.11 -0.83
C MET A 308 10.29 14.77 -0.21
N SER A 309 9.33 15.22 -1.02
CA SER A 309 8.07 15.77 -0.51
C SER A 309 7.00 14.70 -0.29
N HIS A 310 7.25 13.46 -0.72
CA HIS A 310 6.31 12.36 -0.68
C HIS A 310 7.08 11.05 -0.55
N VAL A 311 6.89 10.34 0.56
CA VAL A 311 7.56 9.07 0.85
C VAL A 311 6.55 8.11 1.47
N ILE A 312 6.64 6.83 1.10
CA ILE A 312 5.76 5.77 1.58
C ILE A 312 6.62 4.72 2.29
N ALA A 313 6.26 4.38 3.53
CA ALA A 313 6.80 3.26 4.28
C ALA A 313 5.86 2.05 4.18
N MET A 314 6.39 0.91 3.75
CA MET A 314 5.68 -0.36 3.59
C MET A 314 6.24 -1.39 4.57
N PHE A 315 5.40 -1.93 5.45
CA PHE A 315 5.82 -2.84 6.52
C PHE A 315 5.50 -4.31 6.23
N ASP A 316 6.18 -5.25 6.91
CA ASP A 316 6.01 -6.70 6.70
C ASP A 316 4.60 -7.21 7.00
N SER A 317 3.87 -6.56 7.91
CA SER A 317 2.47 -6.83 8.19
C SER A 317 1.52 -6.44 7.04
N GLY A 318 2.02 -5.71 6.04
CA GLY A 318 1.23 -5.14 4.95
C GLY A 318 0.65 -3.75 5.28
N ALA A 319 0.87 -3.25 6.50
CA ALA A 319 0.53 -1.87 6.85
C ALA A 319 1.41 -0.88 6.07
N GLY A 320 0.84 0.26 5.71
CA GLY A 320 1.53 1.33 5.00
C GLY A 320 1.38 2.67 5.69
N VAL A 321 2.43 3.49 5.66
CA VAL A 321 2.39 4.88 6.13
C VAL A 321 2.91 5.78 5.01
N GLU A 322 2.04 6.61 4.47
CA GLU A 322 2.36 7.59 3.45
C GLU A 322 2.45 8.98 4.07
N VAL A 323 3.58 9.65 3.86
CA VAL A 323 3.82 11.00 4.36
C VAL A 323 4.08 11.93 3.19
N MET A 324 3.31 13.01 3.14
CA MET A 324 3.43 14.08 2.17
C MET A 324 3.72 15.39 2.87
N THR A 325 4.33 16.33 2.15
CA THR A 325 4.48 17.69 2.63
C THR A 325 4.11 18.69 1.54
N ASP A 326 3.16 19.53 1.88
CA ASP A 326 2.75 20.72 1.13
C ASP A 326 2.43 21.84 2.11
N GLY A 327 2.53 23.11 1.71
CA GLY A 327 2.12 24.24 2.55
C GLY A 327 2.85 24.39 3.88
N GLY A 328 4.00 23.71 4.07
CA GLY A 328 4.83 23.82 5.26
C GLY A 328 4.38 23.03 6.49
N HIS A 329 3.58 21.98 6.29
CA HIS A 329 3.22 20.97 7.28
C HIS A 329 3.27 19.57 6.62
N LEU A 330 3.09 18.52 7.43
CA LEU A 330 2.96 17.16 6.93
C LEU A 330 1.49 16.75 6.82
N THR A 331 1.20 15.88 5.86
CA THR A 331 -0.04 15.13 5.75
C THR A 331 0.31 13.65 5.81
N VAL A 332 -0.45 12.84 6.53
CA VAL A 332 -0.23 11.39 6.63
C VAL A 332 -1.48 10.60 6.28
N HIS A 333 -1.28 9.52 5.51
CA HIS A 333 -2.29 8.49 5.28
C HIS A 333 -1.75 7.15 5.76
N VAL A 334 -2.53 6.44 6.57
CA VAL A 334 -2.19 5.12 7.10
C VAL A 334 -3.08 4.09 6.42
N TYR A 335 -2.45 3.12 5.75
CA TYR A 335 -3.10 2.03 5.03
C TYR A 335 -3.11 0.78 5.90
N MET A 336 -4.30 0.32 6.28
CA MET A 336 -4.50 -0.77 7.23
C MET A 336 -5.14 -2.00 6.57
N PRO A 337 -4.41 -3.14 6.46
CA PRO A 337 -4.98 -4.38 5.92
C PRO A 337 -6.16 -4.90 6.75
N TYR A 338 -7.07 -5.63 6.10
CA TYR A 338 -8.23 -6.25 6.76
C TYR A 338 -7.87 -7.18 7.93
N THR A 339 -6.66 -7.75 7.96
CA THR A 339 -6.21 -8.61 9.07
C THR A 339 -6.09 -7.89 10.41
N PHE A 340 -6.06 -6.55 10.40
CA PHE A 340 -6.02 -5.70 11.60
C PHE A 340 -7.41 -5.31 12.13
N MET A 341 -8.49 -5.79 11.51
CA MET A 341 -9.86 -5.48 11.91
C MET A 341 -10.10 -5.84 13.38
N ASN A 342 -10.78 -4.97 14.11
CA ASN A 342 -11.06 -5.04 15.56
C ASN A 342 -9.81 -5.09 16.45
N GLY A 343 -8.64 -4.69 15.94
CA GLY A 343 -7.37 -4.72 16.67
C GLY A 343 -6.67 -3.39 16.82
N THR A 344 -7.18 -2.30 16.22
CA THR A 344 -6.55 -0.98 16.27
C THR A 344 -7.07 -0.14 17.43
N GLY A 345 -6.20 0.65 18.04
CA GLY A 345 -6.56 1.79 18.89
C GLY A 345 -5.73 3.01 18.52
N GLY A 346 -6.15 4.20 18.93
CA GLY A 346 -5.45 5.45 18.62
C GLY A 346 -6.39 6.52 18.07
N LEU A 347 -5.81 7.65 17.67
CA LEU A 347 -6.58 8.75 17.09
C LEU A 347 -7.26 8.39 15.76
N LEU A 348 -6.77 7.40 15.01
CA LEU A 348 -7.45 6.94 13.79
C LEU A 348 -8.60 5.95 14.03
N GLY A 349 -8.93 5.68 15.30
CA GLY A 349 -10.10 4.90 15.71
C GLY A 349 -9.90 3.38 15.71
N LEU A 350 -10.97 2.69 16.10
CA LEU A 350 -11.06 1.23 16.08
C LEU A 350 -11.53 0.80 14.69
N TYR A 351 -10.74 0.00 13.99
CA TYR A 351 -11.10 -0.47 12.65
C TYR A 351 -12.14 -1.60 12.75
N SER A 352 -13.42 -1.24 12.87
CA SER A 352 -14.55 -2.17 13.06
C SER A 352 -15.57 -2.13 11.92
N ARG A 353 -15.45 -1.14 11.01
CA ARG A 353 -16.44 -0.69 10.03
C ARG A 353 -17.66 0.01 10.65
N ASP A 354 -17.55 0.47 11.89
CA ASP A 354 -18.59 1.21 12.60
C ASP A 354 -18.01 2.47 13.25
N PHE A 355 -18.28 3.63 12.65
CA PHE A 355 -17.79 4.92 13.13
C PHE A 355 -18.20 5.26 14.58
N ARG A 356 -19.16 4.54 15.17
CA ARG A 356 -19.65 4.78 16.54
C ARG A 356 -18.69 4.32 17.62
N ASP A 357 -17.76 3.42 17.31
CA ASP A 357 -16.75 2.95 18.27
C ASP A 357 -15.35 3.55 18.04
N ASP A 358 -15.22 4.49 17.10
CA ASP A 358 -13.95 5.17 16.81
C ASP A 358 -13.38 5.91 18.03
N PHE A 359 -14.23 6.47 18.90
CA PHE A 359 -13.80 7.14 20.13
C PHE A 359 -13.64 6.17 21.31
N THR A 360 -12.90 5.09 21.08
CA THR A 360 -12.50 4.14 22.12
C THR A 360 -11.21 4.61 22.79
N LEU A 361 -11.23 4.66 24.12
CA LEU A 361 -10.08 5.01 24.95
C LEU A 361 -9.12 3.83 25.11
N PRO A 362 -7.87 4.06 25.55
CA PRO A 362 -6.90 2.98 25.80
C PRO A 362 -7.41 1.90 26.78
N ASN A 363 -8.28 2.27 27.72
CA ASN A 363 -8.89 1.35 28.68
C ASN A 363 -10.10 0.57 28.12
N GLY A 364 -10.44 0.74 26.85
CA GLY A 364 -11.58 0.11 26.17
C GLY A 364 -12.93 0.81 26.37
N GLN A 365 -12.99 1.92 27.11
CA GLN A 365 -14.22 2.68 27.30
C GLN A 365 -14.50 3.58 26.08
N GLN A 366 -15.76 3.60 25.62
CA GLN A 366 -16.19 4.44 24.51
C GLN A 366 -16.73 5.80 24.98
N ILE A 367 -16.46 6.85 24.21
CA ILE A 367 -17.05 8.18 24.37
C ILE A 367 -18.20 8.35 23.37
N SER A 368 -19.26 9.04 23.78
CA SER A 368 -20.42 9.31 22.92
C SER A 368 -20.05 10.21 21.74
N LEU A 369 -20.58 9.89 20.55
CA LEU A 369 -20.46 10.76 19.36
C LEU A 369 -21.15 12.12 19.51
N GLN A 370 -22.06 12.28 20.48
CA GLN A 370 -22.73 13.56 20.76
C GLN A 370 -21.90 14.49 21.66
N SER A 371 -20.69 14.07 22.06
CA SER A 371 -19.80 14.88 22.86
C SER A 371 -19.38 16.16 22.11
N THR A 372 -19.12 17.22 22.88
CA THR A 372 -18.59 18.46 22.33
C THR A 372 -17.16 18.27 21.81
N GLN A 373 -16.72 19.20 20.98
CA GLN A 373 -15.33 19.23 20.50
C GLN A 373 -14.31 19.29 21.67
N GLU A 374 -14.67 20.01 22.74
CA GLU A 374 -13.90 20.06 23.98
C GLU A 374 -13.82 18.70 24.68
N ASP A 375 -14.94 17.97 24.76
CA ASP A 375 -14.96 16.60 25.31
C ASP A 375 -14.09 15.64 24.50
N ILE A 376 -14.16 15.69 23.17
CA ILE A 376 -13.34 14.86 22.29
C ILE A 376 -11.87 15.18 22.53
N HIS A 377 -11.49 16.45 22.59
CA HIS A 377 -10.10 16.85 22.86
C HIS A 377 -9.64 16.38 24.26
N MET A 378 -10.40 16.70 25.30
CA MET A 378 -9.99 16.52 26.69
C MET A 378 -10.05 15.06 27.16
N ARG A 379 -11.04 14.29 26.68
CA ARG A 379 -11.25 12.89 27.13
C ARG A 379 -10.65 11.88 26.16
N PHE A 380 -10.89 12.02 24.85
CA PHE A 380 -10.37 11.09 23.85
C PHE A 380 -8.94 11.44 23.44
N GLY A 381 -8.74 12.67 22.97
CA GLY A 381 -7.47 13.12 22.42
C GLY A 381 -6.30 13.02 23.38
N LYS A 382 -6.46 13.61 24.58
CA LYS A 382 -5.43 13.57 25.63
C LYS A 382 -5.13 12.16 26.15
N ALA A 383 -6.06 11.21 26.04
CA ALA A 383 -5.84 9.83 26.48
C ALA A 383 -4.84 9.09 25.57
N TRP A 384 -4.72 9.47 24.31
CA TRP A 384 -3.78 8.89 23.34
C TRP A 384 -2.43 9.62 23.26
N ARG A 385 -2.13 10.48 24.24
CA ARG A 385 -0.86 11.19 24.35
C ARG A 385 0.28 10.22 24.70
N VAL A 386 1.37 10.31 23.98
CA VAL A 386 2.59 9.52 24.15
C VAL A 386 3.43 10.10 25.30
N GLN A 387 4.11 9.23 26.04
CA GLN A 387 5.05 9.63 27.09
C GLN A 387 6.49 9.28 26.70
N GLU A 388 7.45 10.06 27.18
CA GLU A 388 8.88 9.83 26.91
C GLU A 388 9.34 8.46 27.41
N ARG A 389 8.90 8.07 28.61
CA ARG A 389 9.17 6.76 29.19
C ARG A 389 7.91 6.25 29.86
N VAL A 390 7.55 5.01 29.55
CA VAL A 390 6.41 4.32 30.15
C VAL A 390 6.93 3.27 31.13
N ALA A 391 6.15 2.98 32.17
CA ALA A 391 6.43 1.86 33.05
C ALA A 391 6.47 0.54 32.25
N ILE A 392 7.44 -0.33 32.54
CA ILE A 392 7.59 -1.60 31.83
C ILE A 392 6.31 -2.42 31.98
N GLY A 393 5.62 -2.67 30.86
CA GLY A 393 4.41 -3.50 30.81
C GLY A 393 3.10 -2.79 31.12
N ASP A 394 3.02 -1.45 31.09
CA ASP A 394 1.73 -0.76 31.06
C ASP A 394 1.04 -0.99 29.70
N PRO A 395 -0.09 -1.72 29.65
CA PRO A 395 -0.78 -2.01 28.39
C PRO A 395 -1.49 -0.77 27.81
N ASN A 396 -1.65 0.31 28.59
CA ASN A 396 -2.45 1.47 28.19
C ASN A 396 -1.61 2.63 27.66
N GLN A 397 -0.27 2.51 27.65
CA GLN A 397 0.63 3.60 27.27
C GLN A 397 1.78 3.10 26.40
N VAL A 398 2.11 3.89 25.38
CA VAL A 398 3.18 3.58 24.42
C VAL A 398 4.31 4.59 24.60
N ALA A 399 5.55 4.11 24.65
CA ALA A 399 6.73 4.98 24.70
C ALA A 399 6.95 5.68 23.36
N SER A 400 7.59 6.85 23.39
CA SER A 400 7.89 7.58 22.16
C SER A 400 8.84 6.81 21.23
N LEU A 401 8.49 6.76 19.95
CA LEU A 401 9.34 6.25 18.87
C LEU A 401 10.32 7.32 18.37
N PHE A 402 10.09 8.59 18.68
CA PHE A 402 10.90 9.69 18.15
C PHE A 402 12.26 9.79 18.84
N HIS A 403 13.24 10.34 18.14
CA HIS A 403 14.55 10.64 18.70
C HIS A 403 14.65 12.08 19.22
N HIS A 404 14.93 12.22 20.52
CA HIS A 404 15.06 13.51 21.24
C HIS A 404 16.52 13.88 21.59
N ASP A 405 17.50 13.36 20.85
CA ASP A 405 18.93 13.55 21.16
C ASP A 405 19.37 15.03 21.09
N ALA A 406 18.77 15.83 20.20
CA ALA A 406 19.11 17.24 19.99
C ALA A 406 18.16 18.23 20.69
N ILE A 407 16.86 17.90 20.77
CA ILE A 407 15.83 18.72 21.41
C ILE A 407 15.05 17.78 22.35
N PRO A 408 14.96 18.10 23.65
CA PRO A 408 14.35 17.23 24.64
C PRO A 408 12.84 17.09 24.42
N PHE A 409 12.26 15.96 24.86
CA PHE A 409 10.83 15.68 24.76
C PHE A 409 9.94 16.82 25.32
N ALA A 410 10.33 17.39 26.46
CA ALA A 410 9.60 18.48 27.13
C ALA A 410 9.46 19.77 26.31
N TYR A 411 10.25 19.95 25.24
CA TYR A 411 10.05 21.08 24.32
C TYR A 411 8.79 20.90 23.46
N TYR A 412 8.56 19.67 23.01
CA TYR A 412 7.46 19.33 22.12
C TYR A 412 6.14 19.13 22.88
N ASP A 413 6.24 18.65 24.11
CA ASP A 413 5.10 18.20 24.89
C ASP A 413 4.50 19.31 25.77
N ASP A 414 3.21 19.60 25.60
CA ASP A 414 2.51 20.66 26.33
C ASP A 414 1.08 20.23 26.74
N PRO A 415 0.89 19.75 27.98
CA PRO A 415 -0.41 19.23 28.43
C PRO A 415 -1.49 20.30 28.58
N ASN A 416 -1.07 21.55 28.71
CA ASN A 416 -1.93 22.69 29.03
C ASN A 416 -2.31 23.49 27.78
N PHE A 417 -1.84 23.09 26.60
CA PHE A 417 -2.27 23.67 25.34
C PHE A 417 -3.79 23.49 25.17
N LEU A 418 -4.49 24.58 24.88
CA LEU A 418 -5.92 24.61 24.62
C LEU A 418 -6.17 25.26 23.26
N PRO A 419 -6.81 24.55 22.31
CA PRO A 419 -7.16 25.12 21.01
C PRO A 419 -8.46 25.94 21.07
N ASP A 420 -8.81 26.55 19.94
CA ASP A 420 -10.17 27.07 19.73
C ASP A 420 -11.12 25.87 19.49
N PHE A 421 -12.19 25.77 20.27
CA PHE A 421 -13.16 24.67 20.13
C PHE A 421 -14.30 25.00 19.14
N GLY A 422 -14.33 26.20 18.57
CA GLY A 422 -15.33 26.62 17.59
C GLY A 422 -15.20 25.87 16.26
N LEU A 423 -16.32 25.32 15.75
CA LEU A 423 -16.37 24.61 14.47
C LEU A 423 -17.50 25.16 13.59
N PRO A 424 -17.22 26.01 12.58
CA PRO A 424 -15.98 26.76 12.39
C PRO A 424 -15.85 27.91 13.41
N PRO A 425 -14.62 28.37 13.72
CA PRO A 425 -14.37 29.47 14.62
C PRO A 425 -14.78 30.79 13.95
N ARG A 426 -15.18 31.77 14.74
CA ARG A 426 -15.58 33.09 14.24
C ARG A 426 -14.34 33.91 13.92
N LEU A 427 -14.29 34.51 12.73
CA LEU A 427 -13.26 35.49 12.39
C LEU A 427 -13.21 36.60 13.45
N PRO A 428 -12.02 37.00 13.91
CA PRO A 428 -11.87 38.18 14.75
C PRO A 428 -12.48 39.41 14.08
N ASP A 429 -13.09 40.32 14.83
CA ASP A 429 -13.83 41.46 14.25
C ASP A 429 -12.96 42.33 13.31
N TRP A 430 -11.65 42.41 13.56
CA TRP A 430 -10.70 43.13 12.69
C TRP A 430 -10.39 42.41 11.37
N ALA A 431 -10.56 41.09 11.33
CA ALA A 431 -10.32 40.21 10.18
C ALA A 431 -11.61 39.90 9.38
N GLU A 432 -12.76 40.43 9.79
CA GLU A 432 -14.06 40.15 9.17
C GLU A 432 -14.10 40.53 7.66
N HIS A 433 -13.29 41.50 7.24
CA HIS A 433 -13.12 41.87 5.83
C HIS A 433 -12.55 40.73 4.95
N LEU A 434 -11.94 39.71 5.55
CA LEU A 434 -11.41 38.52 4.86
C LEU A 434 -12.48 37.45 4.61
N ARG A 435 -13.70 37.58 5.17
CA ARG A 435 -14.77 36.59 5.00
C ARG A 435 -15.08 36.26 3.52
N PRO A 436 -15.21 37.24 2.60
CA PRO A 436 -15.45 36.92 1.19
C PRO A 436 -14.32 36.12 0.54
N GLU A 437 -13.06 36.35 0.95
CA GLU A 437 -11.91 35.59 0.47
C GLU A 437 -11.94 34.16 1.02
N MET A 438 -12.22 34.00 2.32
CA MET A 438 -12.38 32.69 2.96
C MET A 438 -13.49 31.87 2.29
N ASP A 439 -14.67 32.46 2.08
CA ASP A 439 -15.81 31.77 1.46
C ASP A 439 -15.47 31.36 0.02
N SER A 440 -14.73 32.19 -0.72
CA SER A 440 -14.27 31.86 -2.07
C SER A 440 -13.24 30.73 -2.10
N VAL A 441 -12.34 30.65 -1.10
CA VAL A 441 -11.29 29.63 -1.04
C VAL A 441 -11.85 28.31 -0.50
N CYS A 442 -12.56 28.35 0.62
CA CYS A 442 -12.99 27.18 1.37
C CYS A 442 -14.35 26.64 0.91
N ALA A 443 -15.25 27.49 0.39
CA ALA A 443 -16.64 27.12 0.20
C ALA A 443 -17.20 26.47 1.48
N ASP A 444 -17.79 25.27 1.39
CA ASP A 444 -18.44 24.59 2.51
C ASP A 444 -17.50 23.74 3.38
N SER A 445 -16.19 23.74 3.10
CA SER A 445 -15.21 22.96 3.88
C SER A 445 -14.98 23.57 5.26
N VAL A 446 -15.51 22.93 6.30
CA VAL A 446 -15.32 23.33 7.70
C VAL A 446 -13.84 23.26 8.12
N PRO A 447 -13.07 22.20 7.79
CA PRO A 447 -11.63 22.15 8.03
C PRO A 447 -10.88 23.33 7.41
N CYS A 448 -11.15 23.66 6.15
CA CYS A 448 -10.52 24.80 5.48
C CYS A 448 -10.86 26.13 6.16
N GLN A 449 -12.14 26.34 6.50
CA GLN A 449 -12.56 27.58 7.18
C GLN A 449 -11.88 27.71 8.55
N TYR A 450 -11.81 26.61 9.31
CA TYR A 450 -11.11 26.58 10.60
C TYR A 450 -9.64 27.01 10.44
N ASP A 451 -8.91 26.36 9.54
CA ASP A 451 -7.50 26.65 9.28
C ASP A 451 -7.27 28.08 8.78
N TYR A 452 -8.18 28.59 7.95
CA TYR A 452 -8.13 29.96 7.46
C TYR A 452 -8.27 30.97 8.61
N VAL A 453 -9.24 30.76 9.49
CA VAL A 453 -9.52 31.67 10.61
C VAL A 453 -8.36 31.66 11.62
N ILE A 454 -7.82 30.48 11.93
CA ILE A 454 -6.81 30.34 12.97
C ILE A 454 -5.42 30.79 12.48
N THR A 455 -5.05 30.46 11.24
CA THR A 455 -3.72 30.82 10.70
C THR A 455 -3.69 32.16 9.97
N LEU A 456 -4.86 32.66 9.56
CA LEU A 456 -5.02 33.82 8.66
C LEU A 456 -4.18 33.69 7.39
N ASN A 457 -3.98 32.47 6.93
CA ASN A 457 -3.17 32.14 5.77
C ASN A 457 -4.00 31.36 4.74
N LYS A 458 -4.29 32.03 3.62
CA LYS A 458 -5.05 31.44 2.51
C LYS A 458 -4.38 30.22 1.89
N ASP A 459 -3.05 30.20 1.82
CA ASP A 459 -2.32 29.11 1.17
C ASP A 459 -2.36 27.87 2.04
N TYR A 460 -2.31 28.05 3.37
CA TYR A 460 -2.46 26.97 4.34
C TYR A 460 -3.87 26.34 4.25
N ALA A 461 -4.92 27.17 4.30
CA ALA A 461 -6.30 26.69 4.17
C ALA A 461 -6.58 25.98 2.83
N LYS A 462 -6.01 26.47 1.73
CA LYS A 462 -6.13 25.84 0.41
C LYS A 462 -5.52 24.43 0.39
N VAL A 463 -4.36 24.26 1.02
CA VAL A 463 -3.69 22.95 1.13
C VAL A 463 -4.53 22.00 1.99
N THR A 464 -5.11 22.47 3.10
CA THR A 464 -6.04 21.69 3.92
C THR A 464 -7.24 21.20 3.11
N LYS A 465 -7.88 22.07 2.32
CA LYS A 465 -9.00 21.70 1.45
C LYS A 465 -8.61 20.62 0.43
N GLN A 466 -7.41 20.71 -0.15
CA GLN A 466 -6.93 19.72 -1.11
C GLN A 466 -6.71 18.36 -0.45
N HIS A 467 -6.10 18.34 0.74
CA HIS A 467 -5.86 17.10 1.48
C HIS A 467 -7.13 16.51 2.09
N GLU A 468 -8.11 17.32 2.49
CA GLU A 468 -9.45 16.86 2.87
C GLU A 468 -10.12 16.10 1.72
N ALA A 469 -10.18 16.73 0.54
CA ALA A 469 -10.78 16.11 -0.64
C ALA A 469 -10.08 14.79 -1.00
N TYR A 470 -8.75 14.75 -0.88
CA TYR A 470 -7.98 13.54 -1.14
C TYR A 470 -8.21 12.45 -0.10
N ALA A 471 -8.23 12.79 1.20
CA ALA A 471 -8.51 11.85 2.28
C ALA A 471 -9.90 11.21 2.14
N LEU A 472 -10.92 12.01 1.84
CA LEU A 472 -12.29 11.53 1.60
C LEU A 472 -12.38 10.66 0.33
N TYR A 473 -11.65 11.01 -0.74
CA TYR A 473 -11.56 10.18 -1.93
C TYR A 473 -10.96 8.81 -1.62
N LEU A 474 -9.82 8.77 -0.93
CA LEU A 474 -9.15 7.54 -0.52
C LEU A 474 -10.08 6.65 0.32
N ALA A 475 -10.71 7.21 1.34
CA ALA A 475 -11.57 6.48 2.27
C ALA A 475 -12.83 5.93 1.58
N ASN A 476 -13.37 6.63 0.59
CA ASN A 476 -14.54 6.17 -0.19
C ASN A 476 -14.18 5.08 -1.20
N GLU A 477 -13.10 5.26 -1.97
CA GLU A 477 -12.68 4.26 -2.95
C GLU A 477 -12.19 2.96 -2.29
N ALA A 478 -11.53 3.04 -1.13
CA ALA A 478 -11.15 1.86 -0.36
C ALA A 478 -12.35 0.96 0.02
N ASN A 479 -13.53 1.54 0.20
CA ASN A 479 -14.75 0.79 0.53
C ASN A 479 -15.50 0.26 -0.70
N ARG A 480 -15.07 0.62 -1.92
CA ARG A 480 -15.73 0.19 -3.15
C ARG A 480 -15.46 -1.29 -3.43
N LYS A 481 -16.54 -2.05 -3.58
CA LYS A 481 -16.50 -3.49 -3.88
C LYS A 481 -16.58 -3.73 -5.38
N TYR A 482 -15.71 -4.60 -5.87
CA TYR A 482 -15.69 -5.05 -7.26
C TYR A 482 -15.93 -6.56 -7.28
N PRO A 483 -17.20 -7.02 -7.26
CA PRO A 483 -17.49 -8.44 -7.30
C PRO A 483 -16.95 -9.04 -8.60
N ARG A 484 -16.15 -10.09 -8.49
CA ARG A 484 -15.65 -10.87 -9.63
C ARG A 484 -15.76 -12.35 -9.34
N CYS A 485 -16.11 -13.10 -10.38
CA CYS A 485 -16.04 -14.54 -10.28
C CYS A 485 -14.59 -15.04 -10.24
N PRO A 486 -14.30 -16.13 -9.50
CA PRO A 486 -12.98 -16.74 -9.49
C PRO A 486 -12.48 -17.07 -10.89
N ALA A 487 -11.16 -17.05 -11.09
CA ALA A 487 -10.62 -17.32 -12.41
C ALA A 487 -10.89 -18.75 -12.87
N LEU A 488 -11.34 -18.91 -14.13
CA LEU A 488 -11.50 -20.25 -14.73
C LEU A 488 -10.24 -20.62 -15.51
N PRO A 489 -9.67 -21.81 -15.28
CA PRO A 489 -8.49 -22.26 -16.01
C PRO A 489 -8.82 -22.43 -17.50
N LYS A 490 -7.84 -22.13 -18.36
CA LYS A 490 -7.90 -22.49 -19.79
C LYS A 490 -7.75 -24.02 -19.92
N PRO A 491 -8.66 -24.73 -20.62
CA PRO A 491 -8.50 -26.16 -20.88
C PRO A 491 -7.21 -26.45 -21.65
N LEU A 492 -6.53 -27.54 -21.31
CA LEU A 492 -5.40 -28.07 -22.08
C LEU A 492 -5.87 -28.37 -23.51
N ASN A 493 -5.15 -27.93 -24.55
CA ASN A 493 -5.58 -28.06 -25.95
C ASN A 493 -6.97 -27.43 -26.25
N GLY A 494 -7.31 -26.37 -25.52
CA GLY A 494 -8.53 -25.60 -25.72
C GLY A 494 -8.35 -24.10 -25.53
N ARG A 495 -9.45 -23.39 -25.74
CA ARG A 495 -9.55 -21.94 -25.68
C ARG A 495 -10.80 -21.55 -24.89
N LYS A 496 -10.76 -20.35 -24.34
CA LYS A 496 -11.92 -19.68 -23.75
C LYS A 496 -12.16 -18.35 -24.43
N SER A 497 -13.43 -17.93 -24.46
CA SER A 497 -13.86 -16.73 -25.19
C SER A 497 -13.59 -15.41 -24.47
N GLU A 498 -13.49 -15.42 -23.14
CA GLU A 498 -13.45 -14.22 -22.31
C GLU A 498 -12.61 -14.45 -21.05
N ASN A 499 -11.89 -13.40 -20.62
CA ASN A 499 -11.01 -13.38 -19.45
C ASN A 499 -11.50 -12.40 -18.38
N ARG A 500 -12.51 -11.58 -18.69
CA ARG A 500 -13.08 -10.56 -17.79
C ARG A 500 -14.30 -11.10 -17.03
N TYR A 501 -14.07 -11.58 -15.81
CA TYR A 501 -15.06 -12.28 -15.00
C TYR A 501 -15.98 -11.36 -14.17
N TRP A 502 -16.53 -10.32 -14.80
CA TRP A 502 -17.56 -9.47 -14.19
C TRP A 502 -18.91 -10.18 -14.13
N PRO A 503 -19.78 -9.83 -13.16
CA PRO A 503 -21.17 -10.26 -13.17
C PRO A 503 -21.85 -10.01 -14.52
N GLY A 504 -22.58 -11.01 -15.00
CA GLY A 504 -23.22 -11.00 -16.32
C GLY A 504 -22.39 -11.63 -17.44
N THR A 505 -21.07 -11.73 -17.29
CA THR A 505 -20.19 -12.35 -18.30
C THR A 505 -20.52 -13.83 -18.53
N ILE A 506 -20.49 -14.26 -19.79
CA ILE A 506 -20.59 -15.67 -20.19
C ILE A 506 -19.27 -16.09 -20.84
N VAL A 507 -18.53 -16.98 -20.19
CA VAL A 507 -17.30 -17.58 -20.72
C VAL A 507 -17.66 -18.85 -21.46
N ARG A 508 -17.32 -18.95 -22.74
CA ARG A 508 -17.48 -20.16 -23.56
C ARG A 508 -16.14 -20.84 -23.79
N PHE A 509 -16.17 -22.17 -23.84
CA PHE A 509 -14.99 -23.01 -24.03
C PHE A 509 -15.07 -23.78 -25.35
N SER A 510 -13.93 -23.92 -26.00
CA SER A 510 -13.79 -24.63 -27.27
C SER A 510 -12.48 -25.39 -27.30
N CYS A 511 -12.45 -26.58 -27.89
CA CYS A 511 -11.21 -27.34 -28.05
C CYS A 511 -10.52 -27.05 -29.38
N ASP A 512 -9.20 -27.20 -29.42
CA ASP A 512 -8.44 -27.15 -30.66
C ASP A 512 -8.75 -28.39 -31.53
N ASP A 513 -8.41 -28.32 -32.82
CA ASP A 513 -8.70 -29.38 -33.79
C ASP A 513 -8.16 -30.75 -33.35
N GLY A 514 -9.00 -31.78 -33.42
CA GLY A 514 -8.66 -33.14 -33.01
C GLY A 514 -8.97 -33.47 -31.54
N TYR A 515 -9.56 -32.53 -30.79
CA TYR A 515 -10.03 -32.75 -29.42
C TYR A 515 -11.54 -32.47 -29.31
N ARG A 516 -12.21 -33.20 -28.42
CA ARG A 516 -13.62 -32.98 -28.07
C ARG A 516 -13.76 -32.40 -26.67
N LEU A 517 -14.69 -31.47 -26.52
CA LEU A 517 -15.03 -30.86 -25.24
C LEU A 517 -15.85 -31.84 -24.38
N VAL A 518 -15.45 -32.02 -23.14
CA VAL A 518 -16.21 -32.71 -22.09
C VAL A 518 -16.43 -31.74 -20.94
N GLY A 519 -17.66 -31.66 -20.45
CA GLY A 519 -18.06 -30.68 -19.44
C GLY A 519 -18.99 -29.62 -20.01
N TYR A 520 -19.11 -28.49 -19.30
CA TYR A 520 -20.00 -27.40 -19.71
C TYR A 520 -19.32 -26.49 -20.72
N GLU A 521 -19.97 -26.28 -21.87
CA GLU A 521 -19.49 -25.37 -22.92
C GLU A 521 -19.46 -23.90 -22.49
N ALA A 522 -20.25 -23.53 -21.47
CA ALA A 522 -20.38 -22.16 -21.03
C ALA A 522 -20.60 -22.05 -19.52
N ARG A 523 -20.05 -20.97 -18.94
CA ARG A 523 -20.20 -20.59 -17.54
C ARG A 523 -20.63 -19.14 -17.46
N ARG A 524 -21.66 -18.84 -16.67
CA ARG A 524 -22.15 -17.46 -16.46
C ARG A 524 -21.75 -16.95 -15.09
N CYS A 525 -21.13 -15.77 -15.01
CA CYS A 525 -20.85 -15.10 -13.76
C CYS A 525 -22.12 -14.43 -13.24
N ARG A 526 -22.54 -14.75 -12.02
CA ARG A 526 -23.74 -14.21 -11.40
C ARG A 526 -23.42 -12.94 -10.60
N GLU A 527 -24.45 -12.20 -10.21
CA GLU A 527 -24.35 -10.98 -9.40
C GLU A 527 -23.71 -11.18 -8.03
N ASP A 528 -23.75 -12.41 -7.49
CA ASP A 528 -23.08 -12.76 -6.25
C ASP A 528 -21.56 -13.01 -6.40
N GLY A 529 -21.01 -12.82 -7.61
CA GLY A 529 -19.59 -13.08 -7.88
C GLY A 529 -19.27 -14.57 -7.91
N LEU A 530 -20.25 -15.44 -8.16
CA LEU A 530 -20.04 -16.87 -8.33
C LEU A 530 -20.44 -17.35 -9.73
N TRP A 531 -19.75 -18.36 -10.23
CA TRP A 531 -20.12 -19.00 -11.49
C TRP A 531 -21.41 -19.81 -11.36
N SER A 532 -22.18 -19.86 -12.44
CA SER A 532 -23.27 -20.83 -12.62
C SER A 532 -22.77 -22.25 -12.38
N TRP A 533 -23.60 -23.13 -11.82
CA TRP A 533 -23.23 -24.53 -11.59
C TRP A 533 -22.80 -25.25 -12.88
N GLY A 534 -21.90 -26.22 -12.75
CA GLY A 534 -21.36 -27.00 -13.87
C GLY A 534 -19.98 -27.59 -13.57
N VAL A 535 -19.60 -28.59 -14.36
CA VAL A 535 -18.28 -29.24 -14.35
C VAL A 535 -17.33 -28.48 -15.27
N ASP A 536 -16.10 -28.25 -14.80
CA ASP A 536 -15.07 -27.56 -15.58
C ASP A 536 -14.77 -28.31 -16.89
N PRO A 537 -14.58 -27.60 -18.01
CA PRO A 537 -14.40 -28.23 -19.30
C PRO A 537 -12.99 -28.77 -19.50
N GLU A 538 -12.92 -29.96 -20.07
CA GLU A 538 -11.69 -30.63 -20.49
C GLU A 538 -11.74 -30.93 -21.99
N CYS A 539 -10.59 -30.84 -22.66
CA CYS A 539 -10.44 -31.24 -24.06
C CYS A 539 -9.68 -32.56 -24.13
N ILE A 540 -10.36 -33.60 -24.61
CA ILE A 540 -9.79 -34.95 -24.72
C ILE A 540 -9.74 -35.41 -26.18
N SER A 541 -8.69 -36.14 -26.55
CA SER A 541 -8.46 -36.67 -27.90
C SER A 541 -9.35 -37.86 -28.21
#